data_AF-A0A518A7B7-F1
#
_entry.id   AF-A0A518A7B7-F1
#
_cell.length_a   1.000
_cell.length_b   1.000
_cell.length_c   1.000
_cell.angle_alpha   90.00
_cell.angle_beta   90.00
_cell.angle_gamma   90.00
#
_symmetry.space_group_name_H-M   'P 1'
#
loop_
_entity.id
_entity.type
_entity.pdbx_description
1 polymer ?
#
loop_
_entity_poly.entity_id
_entity_poly.type
_entity_poly.pdbx_seq_one_letter_code
_entity_poly.pdbx_strand_id
1 'polypeptide(L)'
;MEQMTKSNRLIERVQRRLALAVWGRALFVSFAVCASLYLALMLFSRLTGYWTGWFTLESSSSVAIGTLLLSIILFRKPDREQAARLIDQRRGTKDLFLTVTMLEQAIGNYKPLVAQDAEKQAAKIKAAQVVEFAWGKRVAWTCGTVLVLFLTLEYAPQLDPFGEVQAAEVEQEKVKEFQKEKKATRARMAELKNKDNGEGDEESKDVKLAVENLKSDFRKMSPGKKQENAKSLAGHQKSLGGKWRQKAEENMKSMMMKADQAQKFGGMSKNDGMKKWSKELQEGSTQSLTKEMDELQEQLQRLMKETDPVKREKLRNEIQKKLKEMESFAREQTGSKPMAAALKRAMKQMQMAQSKGLSPEEAFKEAMESVDLAKLELKEVAQSAKDMKKLEEALKVLQMAKKANDKSALDGEACENCMTLEDYEELYAEMMGDMQGEGTGNEGQGGGDKVDEDDKVETGFKTEKSKSAITAGKVLLSFKSKGLSDSGEAKKNYNKLFTDLKQGMSEAIMQEQIPPGYHDGIKRYFNSLEKKSEENAPQK
;
A
#
# COMPACT_ATOMS: atom_id res chain seq x y z
N MET A 1 -78.33 -47.35 24.81
CA MET A 1 -77.27 -46.48 24.21
C MET A 1 -76.69 -47.02 22.90
N GLU A 2 -76.85 -48.32 22.56
CA GLU A 2 -76.38 -48.88 21.27
C GLU A 2 -77.02 -48.30 19.99
N GLN A 3 -78.09 -47.51 20.12
CA GLN A 3 -78.90 -47.05 18.97
C GLN A 3 -78.44 -45.72 18.34
N MET A 4 -77.40 -45.02 18.82
CA MET A 4 -76.99 -43.69 18.29
C MET A 4 -75.55 -43.65 17.78
N THR A 5 -75.10 -44.68 17.07
CA THR A 5 -73.69 -44.77 16.62
C THR A 5 -73.41 -43.95 15.35
N LYS A 6 -74.34 -43.85 14.39
CA LYS A 6 -74.11 -43.13 13.14
C LYS A 6 -74.35 -41.62 13.30
N SER A 7 -75.35 -41.23 14.08
CA SER A 7 -75.62 -39.81 14.38
C SER A 7 -74.46 -39.15 15.13
N ASN A 8 -73.94 -39.80 16.18
CA ASN A 8 -72.76 -39.33 16.91
C ASN A 8 -71.49 -39.30 16.05
N ARG A 9 -71.27 -40.32 15.20
CA ARG A 9 -70.15 -40.33 14.24
C ARG A 9 -70.27 -39.21 13.21
N LEU A 10 -71.47 -38.86 12.77
CA LEU A 10 -71.69 -37.74 11.85
C LEU A 10 -71.35 -36.41 12.52
N ILE A 11 -71.87 -36.16 13.73
CA ILE A 11 -71.58 -34.95 14.52
C ILE A 11 -70.07 -34.83 14.77
N GLU A 12 -69.40 -35.91 15.16
CA GLU A 12 -67.96 -35.92 15.39
C GLU A 12 -67.16 -35.65 14.11
N ARG A 13 -67.54 -36.25 12.98
CA ARG A 13 -66.90 -35.99 11.68
C ARG A 13 -67.08 -34.54 11.22
N VAL A 14 -68.26 -33.97 11.42
CA VAL A 14 -68.53 -32.55 11.11
C VAL A 14 -67.77 -31.64 12.06
N GLN A 15 -67.71 -31.96 13.35
CA GLN A 15 -66.92 -31.22 14.34
C GLN A 15 -65.43 -31.22 13.99
N ARG A 16 -64.84 -32.36 13.61
CA ARG A 16 -63.43 -32.45 13.17
C ARG A 16 -63.19 -31.62 11.91
N ARG A 17 -64.10 -31.66 10.93
CA ARG A 17 -63.99 -30.84 9.71
C ARG A 17 -64.14 -29.35 9.99
N LEU A 18 -65.07 -28.98 10.87
CA LEU A 18 -65.25 -27.60 11.32
C LEU A 18 -64.01 -27.10 12.08
N ALA A 19 -63.43 -27.93 12.94
CA ALA A 19 -62.19 -27.63 13.66
C ALA A 19 -61.03 -27.40 12.69
N LEU A 20 -60.87 -28.25 11.66
CA LEU A 20 -59.86 -28.06 10.61
C LEU A 20 -60.10 -26.77 9.81
N ALA A 21 -61.34 -26.42 9.50
CA ALA A 21 -61.68 -25.20 8.79
C ALA A 21 -61.41 -23.93 9.62
N VAL A 22 -61.74 -23.95 10.91
CA VAL A 22 -61.45 -22.88 11.87
C VAL A 22 -59.96 -22.74 12.09
N TRP A 23 -59.24 -23.85 12.27
CA TRP A 23 -57.79 -23.84 12.42
C TRP A 23 -57.10 -23.32 11.17
N GLY A 24 -57.50 -23.76 9.98
CA GLY A 24 -56.97 -23.24 8.72
C GLY A 24 -57.25 -21.75 8.51
N ARG A 25 -58.37 -21.22 9.03
CA ARG A 25 -58.65 -19.78 9.05
C ARG A 25 -57.72 -19.05 10.02
N ALA A 26 -57.54 -19.59 11.23
CA ALA A 26 -56.62 -19.03 12.22
C ALA A 26 -55.19 -19.00 11.68
N LEU A 27 -54.72 -20.09 11.07
CA LEU A 27 -53.41 -20.19 10.41
C LEU A 27 -53.21 -19.11 9.35
N PHE A 28 -54.20 -18.92 8.47
CA PHE A 28 -54.13 -17.90 7.42
C PHE A 28 -54.07 -16.47 7.98
N VAL A 29 -54.92 -16.16 8.96
CA VAL A 29 -54.93 -14.84 9.60
C VAL A 29 -53.62 -14.58 10.33
N SER A 30 -53.12 -15.57 11.08
CA SER A 30 -51.83 -15.49 11.76
C SER A 30 -50.69 -15.25 10.78
N PHE A 31 -50.67 -15.98 9.67
CA PHE A 31 -49.68 -15.79 8.61
C PHE A 31 -49.73 -14.38 8.04
N ALA A 32 -50.92 -13.88 7.69
CA ALA A 32 -51.07 -12.53 7.13
C ALA A 32 -50.58 -11.45 8.11
N VAL A 33 -50.88 -11.59 9.41
CA VAL A 33 -50.40 -10.66 10.45
C VAL A 33 -48.89 -10.72 10.59
N CYS A 34 -48.31 -11.91 10.77
CA CYS A 34 -46.86 -12.07 10.94
C CYS A 34 -46.07 -11.64 9.71
N ALA A 35 -46.53 -11.99 8.50
CA ALA A 35 -45.90 -11.61 7.25
C ALA A 35 -45.95 -10.09 7.03
N SER A 36 -47.09 -9.45 7.32
CA SER A 36 -47.23 -7.99 7.19
C SER A 36 -46.35 -7.24 8.18
N LEU A 37 -46.27 -7.72 9.43
CA LEU A 37 -45.40 -7.14 10.45
C LEU A 37 -43.93 -7.29 10.10
N TYR A 38 -43.52 -8.46 9.61
CA TYR A 38 -42.15 -8.69 9.14
C TYR A 38 -41.80 -7.78 7.94
N LEU A 39 -42.69 -7.70 6.94
CA LEU A 39 -42.51 -6.80 5.79
C LEU A 39 -42.35 -5.34 6.24
N ALA A 40 -43.19 -4.87 7.16
CA ALA A 40 -43.14 -3.50 7.65
C ALA A 40 -41.82 -3.19 8.37
N LEU A 41 -41.36 -4.10 9.24
CA LEU A 41 -40.09 -3.95 9.95
C LEU A 41 -38.88 -4.02 9.00
N MET A 42 -38.93 -4.91 8.01
CA MET A 42 -37.89 -5.03 7.00
C MET A 42 -37.80 -3.77 6.12
N LEU A 43 -38.94 -3.24 5.66
CA LEU A 43 -38.96 -1.97 4.92
C LEU A 43 -38.46 -0.81 5.78
N PHE A 44 -38.86 -0.76 7.05
CA PHE A 44 -38.34 0.24 7.99
C PHE A 44 -36.81 0.15 8.11
N SER A 45 -36.27 -1.06 8.29
CA SER A 45 -34.83 -1.31 8.35
C SER A 45 -34.11 -0.89 7.06
N ARG A 46 -34.67 -1.25 5.90
CA ARG A 46 -34.09 -0.93 4.58
C ARG A 46 -34.15 0.56 4.24
N LEU A 47 -35.13 1.30 4.74
CA LEU A 47 -35.31 2.74 4.52
C LEU A 47 -34.53 3.61 5.52
N THR A 48 -34.24 3.08 6.71
CA THR A 48 -33.55 3.83 7.78
C THR A 48 -32.10 3.42 7.96
N GLY A 49 -31.69 2.26 7.43
CA GLY A 49 -30.35 1.68 7.67
C GLY A 49 -30.21 0.97 9.03
N TYR A 50 -31.22 1.07 9.90
CA TYR A 50 -31.19 0.49 11.24
C TYR A 50 -31.47 -1.03 11.21
N TRP A 51 -30.76 -1.84 11.99
CA TRP A 51 -30.97 -3.30 12.12
C TRP A 51 -30.89 -4.12 10.82
N THR A 52 -30.14 -3.66 9.83
CA THR A 52 -30.01 -4.32 8.52
C THR A 52 -29.46 -5.75 8.61
N GLY A 53 -28.65 -6.07 9.63
CA GLY A 53 -28.11 -7.41 9.86
C GLY A 53 -29.12 -8.47 10.35
N TRP A 54 -30.34 -8.08 10.75
CA TRP A 54 -31.36 -9.00 11.25
C TRP A 54 -32.24 -9.61 10.13
N PHE A 55 -32.32 -8.95 8.98
CA PHE A 55 -33.20 -9.34 7.88
C PHE A 55 -32.43 -10.14 6.82
N THR A 56 -32.14 -11.41 7.14
CA THR A 56 -31.55 -12.39 6.23
C THR A 56 -32.58 -13.45 5.83
N LEU A 57 -32.24 -14.30 4.84
CA LEU A 57 -33.10 -15.41 4.45
C LEU A 57 -33.46 -16.32 5.64
N GLU A 58 -32.53 -16.50 6.58
CA GLU A 58 -32.73 -17.29 7.80
C GLU A 58 -33.80 -16.68 8.71
N SER A 59 -33.83 -15.36 8.84
CA SER A 59 -34.79 -14.68 9.73
C SER A 59 -36.23 -14.73 9.24
N SER A 60 -36.47 -15.03 7.96
CA SER A 60 -37.82 -15.29 7.42
C SER A 60 -38.51 -16.47 8.12
N SER A 61 -37.75 -17.40 8.71
CA SER A 61 -38.28 -18.51 9.52
C SER A 61 -39.07 -18.04 10.74
N SER A 62 -38.77 -16.83 11.25
CA SER A 62 -39.54 -16.22 12.35
C SER A 62 -41.01 -16.01 12.00
N VAL A 63 -41.33 -15.76 10.71
CA VAL A 63 -42.71 -15.63 10.23
C VAL A 63 -43.46 -16.95 10.40
N ALA A 64 -42.83 -18.08 10.04
CA ALA A 64 -43.44 -19.40 10.20
C ALA A 64 -43.68 -19.75 11.67
N ILE A 65 -42.69 -19.49 12.53
CA ILE A 65 -42.79 -19.73 13.98
C ILE A 65 -43.90 -18.86 14.60
N GLY A 66 -43.89 -17.55 14.30
CA GLY A 66 -44.90 -16.61 14.78
C GLY A 66 -46.29 -16.98 14.30
N THR A 67 -46.42 -17.44 13.05
CA THR A 67 -47.68 -17.92 12.48
C THR A 67 -48.23 -19.10 13.28
N LEU A 68 -47.40 -20.10 13.60
CA LEU A 68 -47.82 -21.27 14.36
C LEU A 68 -48.26 -20.87 15.77
N LEU A 69 -47.46 -20.09 16.49
CA LEU A 69 -47.79 -19.63 17.84
C LEU A 69 -49.09 -18.83 17.88
N LEU A 70 -49.23 -17.85 16.99
CA LEU A 70 -50.43 -17.01 16.92
C LEU A 70 -51.66 -17.84 16.49
N SER A 71 -51.47 -18.85 15.62
CA SER A 71 -52.58 -19.74 15.22
C SER A 71 -53.08 -20.60 16.38
N ILE A 72 -52.21 -21.03 17.29
CA ILE A 72 -52.60 -21.78 18.49
C ILE A 72 -53.40 -20.88 19.43
N ILE A 73 -52.96 -19.62 19.61
CA ILE A 73 -53.65 -18.65 20.47
C ILE A 73 -55.04 -18.28 19.93
N LEU A 74 -55.16 -18.11 18.60
CA LEU A 74 -56.43 -17.75 17.95
C LEU A 74 -57.36 -18.95 17.74
N PHE A 75 -56.87 -20.18 17.88
CA PHE A 75 -57.68 -21.38 17.67
C PHE A 75 -58.65 -21.59 18.83
N ARG A 76 -59.95 -21.54 18.52
CA ARG A 76 -61.02 -21.93 19.43
C ARG A 76 -61.66 -23.22 18.92
N LYS A 77 -61.59 -24.28 19.74
CA LYS A 77 -62.15 -25.58 19.40
C LYS A 77 -63.69 -25.46 19.28
N PRO A 78 -64.29 -25.83 18.13
CA PRO A 78 -65.74 -25.79 17.98
C PRO A 78 -66.40 -26.88 18.81
N ASP A 79 -67.51 -26.52 19.43
CA ASP A 79 -68.25 -27.42 20.31
C ASP A 79 -69.15 -28.40 19.54
N ARG A 80 -69.56 -29.49 20.19
CA ARG A 80 -70.46 -30.51 19.59
C ARG A 80 -71.81 -29.92 19.21
N GLU A 81 -72.34 -29.03 20.03
CA GLU A 81 -73.60 -28.31 19.74
C GLU A 81 -73.49 -27.43 18.49
N GLN A 82 -72.33 -26.79 18.27
CA GLN A 82 -72.10 -25.97 17.08
C GLN A 82 -72.05 -26.82 15.81
N ALA A 83 -71.41 -28.00 15.88
CA ALA A 83 -71.40 -28.95 14.78
C ALA A 83 -72.80 -29.49 14.48
N ALA A 84 -73.58 -29.82 15.52
CA ALA A 84 -74.95 -30.28 15.40
C ALA A 84 -75.87 -29.21 14.77
N ARG A 85 -75.83 -27.99 15.30
CA ARG A 85 -76.57 -26.83 14.76
C ARG A 85 -76.20 -26.55 13.30
N LEU A 86 -74.93 -26.70 12.92
CA LEU A 86 -74.49 -26.51 11.55
C LEU A 86 -75.04 -27.59 10.60
N ILE A 87 -75.15 -28.84 11.06
CA ILE A 87 -75.81 -29.91 10.30
C ILE A 87 -77.28 -29.55 10.08
N ASP A 88 -77.97 -29.14 11.14
CA ASP A 88 -79.39 -28.79 11.09
C ASP A 88 -79.68 -27.61 10.16
N GLN A 89 -78.87 -26.56 10.23
CA GLN A 89 -79.00 -25.38 9.36
C GLN A 89 -78.75 -25.69 7.88
N ARG A 90 -77.75 -26.53 7.56
CA ARG A 90 -77.38 -26.85 6.17
C ARG A 90 -78.30 -27.88 5.52
N ARG A 91 -78.97 -28.71 6.32
CA ARG A 91 -79.84 -29.80 5.83
C ARG A 91 -81.32 -29.62 6.12
N GLY A 92 -81.69 -28.57 6.86
CA GLY A 92 -83.08 -28.28 7.20
C GLY A 92 -83.71 -29.33 8.11
N THR A 93 -82.93 -29.98 8.98
CA THR A 93 -83.40 -31.07 9.86
C THR A 93 -84.05 -30.59 11.16
N LYS A 94 -84.43 -29.31 11.24
CA LYS A 94 -85.23 -28.72 12.35
C LYS A 94 -84.69 -29.07 13.74
N ASP A 95 -83.40 -28.82 13.97
CA ASP A 95 -82.72 -29.05 15.25
C ASP A 95 -82.70 -30.51 15.75
N LEU A 96 -82.88 -31.48 14.84
CA LEU A 96 -82.82 -32.91 15.15
C LEU A 96 -81.43 -33.33 15.67
N PHE A 97 -80.34 -32.83 15.09
CA PHE A 97 -79.01 -33.18 15.57
C PHE A 97 -78.64 -32.41 16.84
N LEU A 98 -79.11 -31.18 17.01
CA LEU A 98 -78.95 -30.41 18.24
C LEU A 98 -79.66 -31.11 19.42
N THR A 99 -80.89 -31.56 19.22
CA THR A 99 -81.64 -32.32 20.23
C THR A 99 -80.97 -33.65 20.59
N VAL A 100 -80.31 -34.32 19.63
CA VAL A 100 -79.47 -35.51 19.90
C VAL A 100 -78.34 -35.20 20.88
N THR A 101 -77.71 -34.02 20.78
CA THR A 101 -76.63 -33.64 21.72
C THR A 101 -77.10 -33.41 23.15
N MET A 102 -78.39 -33.11 23.35
CA MET A 102 -79.01 -32.88 24.67
C MET A 102 -79.79 -34.10 25.20
N LEU A 103 -79.87 -35.19 24.42
CA LEU A 103 -80.78 -36.30 24.66
C LEU A 103 -80.43 -37.14 25.91
N GLU A 104 -79.17 -37.10 26.35
CA GLU A 104 -78.72 -37.73 27.59
C GLU A 104 -79.36 -37.08 28.82
N GLN A 105 -79.52 -35.76 28.79
CA GLN A 105 -80.07 -34.96 29.89
C GLN A 105 -81.60 -34.75 29.80
N ALA A 106 -82.20 -35.04 28.64
CA ALA A 106 -83.63 -34.92 28.43
C ALA A 106 -84.44 -35.92 29.29
N ILE A 107 -85.66 -35.57 29.69
CA ILE A 107 -86.60 -36.45 30.42
C ILE A 107 -87.81 -36.70 29.53
N GLY A 108 -88.14 -37.97 29.24
CA GLY A 108 -89.37 -38.34 28.52
C GLY A 108 -89.28 -39.54 27.58
N ASN A 109 -90.44 -40.04 27.16
CA ASN A 109 -90.61 -41.25 26.32
C ASN A 109 -90.27 -41.04 24.84
N TYR A 110 -89.92 -39.82 24.42
CA TYR A 110 -89.60 -39.48 23.03
C TYR A 110 -88.14 -39.77 22.63
N LYS A 111 -87.27 -40.12 23.59
CA LYS A 111 -85.85 -40.48 23.36
C LYS A 111 -85.62 -41.49 22.22
N PRO A 112 -86.31 -42.64 22.17
CA PRO A 112 -86.10 -43.62 21.10
C PRO A 112 -86.56 -43.10 19.73
N LEU A 113 -87.59 -42.24 19.69
CA LEU A 113 -88.11 -41.70 18.44
C LEU A 113 -87.12 -40.73 17.80
N VAL A 114 -86.56 -39.81 18.60
CA VAL A 114 -85.53 -38.86 18.15
C VAL A 114 -84.24 -39.59 17.76
N ALA A 115 -83.83 -40.60 18.53
CA ALA A 115 -82.67 -41.43 18.20
C ALA A 115 -82.82 -42.17 16.87
N GLN A 116 -83.98 -42.78 16.62
CA GLN A 116 -84.24 -43.53 15.39
C GLN A 116 -84.30 -42.61 14.15
N ASP A 117 -84.92 -41.43 14.29
CA ASP A 117 -85.03 -40.49 13.18
C ASP A 117 -83.67 -39.85 12.85
N ALA A 118 -82.89 -39.51 13.87
CA ALA A 118 -81.52 -39.02 13.72
C ALA A 118 -80.60 -40.05 13.04
N GLU A 119 -80.71 -41.34 13.35
CA GLU A 119 -79.94 -42.41 12.69
C GLU A 119 -80.31 -42.56 11.21
N LYS A 120 -81.61 -42.51 10.87
CA LYS A 120 -82.09 -42.57 9.48
C LYS A 120 -81.60 -41.38 8.66
N GLN A 121 -81.63 -40.18 9.24
CA GLN A 121 -81.13 -38.97 8.58
C GLN A 121 -79.60 -38.94 8.50
N ALA A 122 -78.90 -39.39 9.54
CA ALA A 122 -77.44 -39.42 9.57
C ALA A 122 -76.85 -40.27 8.44
N ALA A 123 -77.52 -41.37 8.06
CA ALA A 123 -77.10 -42.23 6.95
C ALA A 123 -77.11 -41.52 5.57
N LYS A 124 -77.95 -40.48 5.41
CA LYS A 124 -78.12 -39.75 4.14
C LYS A 124 -77.19 -38.54 4.03
N ILE A 125 -76.66 -38.03 5.15
CA ILE A 125 -75.90 -36.78 5.19
C ILE A 125 -74.40 -37.06 5.06
N LYS A 126 -73.78 -36.49 4.02
CA LYS A 126 -72.31 -36.46 3.89
C LYS A 126 -71.73 -35.24 4.63
N ALA A 127 -70.80 -35.46 5.55
CA ALA A 127 -70.12 -34.41 6.32
C ALA A 127 -69.40 -33.37 5.43
N ALA A 128 -68.95 -33.76 4.23
CA ALA A 128 -68.28 -32.86 3.27
C ALA A 128 -69.17 -31.79 2.66
N GLN A 129 -70.48 -32.04 2.60
CA GLN A 129 -71.45 -31.11 2.05
C GLN A 129 -71.99 -30.16 3.13
N VAL A 130 -71.69 -30.41 4.41
CA VAL A 130 -72.08 -29.54 5.54
C VAL A 130 -71.01 -28.46 5.77
N VAL A 131 -69.73 -28.82 5.64
CA VAL A 131 -68.59 -27.91 5.79
C VAL A 131 -67.80 -27.87 4.48
N GLU A 132 -67.96 -26.78 3.73
CA GLU A 132 -67.19 -26.53 2.50
C GLU A 132 -65.78 -26.03 2.85
N PHE A 133 -64.76 -26.70 2.32
CA PHE A 133 -63.36 -26.37 2.58
C PHE A 133 -62.76 -25.58 1.41
N ALA A 134 -62.83 -24.25 1.48
CA ALA A 134 -62.32 -23.35 0.46
C ALA A 134 -60.86 -22.93 0.73
N TRP A 135 -59.90 -23.84 0.49
CA TRP A 135 -58.48 -23.61 0.78
C TRP A 135 -57.67 -23.01 -0.38
N GLY A 136 -58.06 -23.27 -1.64
CA GLY A 136 -57.27 -22.90 -2.82
C GLY A 136 -56.99 -21.40 -2.95
N LYS A 137 -58.00 -20.54 -2.74
CA LYS A 137 -57.81 -19.09 -2.75
C LYS A 137 -56.82 -18.65 -1.66
N ARG A 138 -56.92 -19.20 -0.45
CA ARG A 138 -56.04 -18.82 0.67
C ARG A 138 -54.59 -19.22 0.40
N VAL A 139 -54.36 -20.42 -0.15
CA VAL A 139 -53.02 -20.88 -0.53
C VAL A 139 -52.42 -20.00 -1.62
N ALA A 140 -53.21 -19.61 -2.64
CA ALA A 140 -52.74 -18.70 -3.66
C ALA A 140 -52.27 -17.35 -3.07
N TRP A 141 -53.03 -16.79 -2.12
CA TRP A 141 -52.64 -15.57 -1.42
C TRP A 141 -51.37 -15.76 -0.59
N THR A 142 -51.23 -16.86 0.16
CA THR A 142 -50.01 -17.12 0.93
C THR A 142 -48.78 -17.25 0.03
N CYS A 143 -48.90 -17.97 -1.10
CA CYS A 143 -47.81 -18.08 -2.07
C CYS A 143 -47.44 -16.72 -2.67
N GLY A 144 -48.45 -15.90 -3.00
CA GLY A 144 -48.24 -14.53 -3.47
C GLY A 144 -47.49 -13.67 -2.45
N THR A 145 -47.88 -13.71 -1.17
CA THR A 145 -47.20 -12.96 -0.11
C THR A 145 -45.75 -13.42 0.10
N VAL A 146 -45.49 -14.73 0.08
CA VAL A 146 -44.12 -15.27 0.18
C VAL A 146 -43.27 -14.80 -0.99
N LEU A 147 -43.81 -14.81 -2.21
CA LEU A 147 -43.11 -14.33 -3.39
C LEU A 147 -42.80 -12.83 -3.30
N VAL A 148 -43.74 -12.02 -2.80
CA VAL A 148 -43.49 -10.58 -2.56
C VAL A 148 -42.39 -10.39 -1.53
N LEU A 149 -42.42 -11.11 -0.40
CA LEU A 149 -41.37 -11.05 0.62
C LEU A 149 -40.00 -11.40 0.05
N PHE A 150 -39.92 -12.48 -0.73
CA PHE A 150 -38.69 -12.89 -1.39
C PHE A 150 -38.16 -11.82 -2.35
N LEU A 151 -39.01 -11.27 -3.22
CA LEU A 151 -38.61 -10.22 -4.15
C LEU A 151 -38.15 -8.96 -3.42
N THR A 152 -38.81 -8.60 -2.32
CA THR A 152 -38.36 -7.45 -1.51
C THR A 152 -37.01 -7.71 -0.84
N LEU A 153 -36.69 -8.95 -0.44
CA LEU A 153 -35.41 -9.25 0.21
C LEU A 153 -34.25 -9.13 -0.77
N GLU A 154 -34.43 -9.64 -1.98
CA GLU A 154 -33.39 -9.71 -3.01
C GLU A 154 -33.23 -8.41 -3.81
N TYR A 155 -34.33 -7.76 -4.19
CA TYR A 155 -34.32 -6.65 -5.14
C TYR A 155 -34.61 -5.28 -4.54
N ALA A 156 -35.04 -5.18 -3.27
CA ALA A 156 -35.29 -3.86 -2.70
C ALA A 156 -33.95 -3.13 -2.49
N PRO A 157 -33.73 -1.98 -3.16
CA PRO A 157 -32.52 -1.21 -2.97
C PRO A 157 -32.47 -0.68 -1.53
N GLN A 158 -31.28 -0.67 -0.97
CA GLN A 158 -31.05 -0.12 0.36
C GLN A 158 -30.93 1.39 0.23
N LEU A 159 -31.96 2.10 0.68
CA LEU A 159 -31.94 3.55 0.79
C LEU A 159 -31.38 3.87 2.17
N ASP A 160 -30.12 4.33 2.19
CA ASP A 160 -29.43 4.72 3.43
C ASP A 160 -29.34 6.26 3.49
N PRO A 161 -30.42 6.96 3.89
CA PRO A 161 -30.41 8.42 4.01
C PRO A 161 -29.47 8.92 5.13
N PHE A 162 -28.99 8.03 6.01
CA PHE A 162 -28.15 8.38 7.15
C PHE A 162 -26.68 7.93 7.01
N GLY A 163 -26.35 7.14 5.97
CA GLY A 163 -24.99 6.70 5.66
C GLY A 163 -24.36 5.72 6.66
N GLU A 164 -25.16 5.14 7.57
CA GLU A 164 -24.65 4.27 8.63
C GLU A 164 -24.07 2.95 8.09
N VAL A 165 -24.62 2.44 6.98
CA VAL A 165 -24.16 1.16 6.42
C VAL A 165 -22.87 1.33 5.64
N GLN A 166 -22.74 2.44 4.90
CA GLN A 166 -21.46 2.80 4.28
C GLN A 166 -20.40 3.06 5.36
N ALA A 167 -20.75 3.73 6.46
CA ALA A 167 -19.82 3.95 7.57
C ALA A 167 -19.35 2.62 8.19
N ALA A 168 -20.27 1.67 8.42
CA ALA A 168 -19.94 0.35 8.95
C ALA A 168 -19.07 -0.48 7.99
N GLU A 169 -19.35 -0.42 6.68
CA GLU A 169 -18.54 -1.10 5.66
C GLU A 169 -17.12 -0.53 5.60
N VAL A 170 -16.99 0.80 5.60
CA VAL A 170 -15.68 1.50 5.63
C VAL A 170 -14.92 1.16 6.92
N GLU A 171 -15.58 1.03 8.07
CA GLU A 171 -14.94 0.58 9.31
C GLU A 171 -14.46 -0.88 9.21
N GLN A 172 -15.25 -1.78 8.63
CA GLN A 172 -14.82 -3.17 8.40
C GLN A 172 -13.66 -3.26 7.41
N GLU A 173 -13.65 -2.44 6.35
CA GLU A 173 -12.54 -2.38 5.42
C GLU A 173 -11.25 -1.89 6.09
N LYS A 174 -11.33 -0.86 6.95
CA LYS A 174 -10.19 -0.39 7.76
C LYS A 174 -9.62 -1.49 8.64
N VAL A 175 -10.48 -2.27 9.30
CA VAL A 175 -10.05 -3.43 10.11
C VAL A 175 -9.34 -4.49 9.24
N LYS A 176 -9.90 -4.81 8.08
CA LYS A 176 -9.29 -5.78 7.15
C LYS A 176 -7.95 -5.28 6.63
N GLU A 177 -7.85 -4.01 6.31
CA GLU A 177 -6.62 -3.38 5.82
C GLU A 177 -5.54 -3.36 6.90
N PHE A 178 -5.90 -3.00 8.15
CA PHE A 178 -5.00 -3.07 9.31
C PHE A 178 -4.38 -4.46 9.49
N GLN A 179 -5.20 -5.52 9.39
CA GLN A 179 -4.72 -6.90 9.52
C GLN A 179 -3.78 -7.30 8.37
N LYS A 180 -4.02 -6.81 7.15
CA LYS A 180 -3.11 -7.03 6.01
C LYS A 180 -1.79 -6.30 6.21
N GLU A 181 -1.82 -5.04 6.63
CA GLU A 181 -0.63 -4.23 6.90
C GLU A 181 0.23 -4.84 8.01
N LYS A 182 -0.39 -5.28 9.11
CA LYS A 182 0.26 -6.02 10.21
C LYS A 182 1.04 -7.24 9.72
N LYS A 183 0.41 -8.08 8.90
CA LYS A 183 1.08 -9.26 8.32
C LYS A 183 2.25 -8.86 7.42
N ALA A 184 2.08 -7.83 6.59
CA ALA A 184 3.13 -7.34 5.69
C ALA A 184 4.34 -6.78 6.46
N THR A 185 4.10 -5.96 7.50
CA THR A 185 5.16 -5.40 8.35
C THR A 185 5.97 -6.52 9.02
N ARG A 186 5.30 -7.52 9.60
CA ARG A 186 5.98 -8.65 10.25
C ARG A 186 6.76 -9.52 9.29
N ALA A 187 6.20 -9.79 8.10
CA ALA A 187 6.90 -10.55 7.07
C ALA A 187 8.19 -9.85 6.61
N ARG A 188 8.11 -8.53 6.35
CA ARG A 188 9.28 -7.74 5.96
C ARG A 188 10.31 -7.64 7.09
N MET A 189 9.86 -7.45 8.33
CA MET A 189 10.75 -7.43 9.49
C MET A 189 11.49 -8.77 9.67
N ALA A 190 10.80 -9.90 9.46
CA ALA A 190 11.43 -11.22 9.50
C ALA A 190 12.44 -11.43 8.36
N GLU A 191 12.13 -10.94 7.14
CA GLU A 191 13.05 -10.97 6.01
C GLU A 191 14.35 -10.21 6.32
N LEU A 192 14.24 -8.99 6.87
CA LEU A 192 15.40 -8.17 7.22
C LEU A 192 16.21 -8.79 8.36
N LYS A 193 15.56 -9.29 9.41
CA LYS A 193 16.26 -9.97 10.52
C LYS A 193 17.02 -11.21 10.07
N ASN A 194 16.48 -11.97 9.11
CA ASN A 194 17.18 -13.13 8.54
C ASN A 194 18.37 -12.73 7.65
N LYS A 195 18.31 -11.54 7.01
CA LYS A 195 19.45 -10.95 6.29
C LYS A 195 20.52 -10.40 7.24
N ASP A 196 20.11 -9.92 8.41
CA ASP A 196 20.95 -9.30 9.45
C ASP A 196 21.81 -10.30 10.27
N ASN A 197 22.10 -11.50 9.74
CA ASN A 197 22.98 -12.52 10.36
C ASN A 197 24.48 -12.13 10.28
N GLY A 198 24.78 -10.86 10.53
CA GLY A 198 26.11 -10.26 10.48
C GLY A 198 26.15 -8.98 11.30
N GLU A 199 25.60 -9.01 12.52
CA GLU A 199 25.82 -7.93 13.49
C GLU A 199 27.33 -7.77 13.74
N GLY A 200 27.92 -6.69 13.22
CA GLY A 200 29.26 -6.24 13.60
C GLY A 200 30.31 -6.14 12.50
N ASP A 201 30.03 -6.59 11.27
CA ASP A 201 30.96 -6.39 10.16
C ASP A 201 30.84 -4.97 9.58
N GLU A 202 31.96 -4.27 9.35
CA GLU A 202 31.97 -2.94 8.71
C GLU A 202 31.39 -2.95 7.27
N GLU A 203 31.38 -4.13 6.64
CA GLU A 203 31.10 -4.34 5.22
C GLU A 203 30.16 -5.54 5.02
N SER A 204 29.30 -5.49 4.00
CA SER A 204 28.54 -6.68 3.63
C SER A 204 29.47 -7.79 3.15
N LYS A 205 29.11 -9.06 3.44
CA LYS A 205 29.91 -10.25 3.09
C LYS A 205 30.36 -10.24 1.62
N ASP A 206 29.48 -9.77 0.72
CA ASP A 206 29.76 -9.69 -0.71
C ASP A 206 30.80 -8.62 -1.07
N VAL A 207 30.80 -7.48 -0.38
CA VAL A 207 31.78 -6.40 -0.59
C VAL A 207 33.11 -6.78 0.03
N LYS A 208 33.09 -7.30 1.26
CA LYS A 208 34.27 -7.79 1.97
C LYS A 208 35.04 -8.82 1.14
N LEU A 209 34.33 -9.81 0.57
CA LEU A 209 34.95 -10.83 -0.27
C LEU A 209 35.50 -10.25 -1.59
N ALA A 210 34.82 -9.26 -2.18
CA ALA A 210 35.32 -8.59 -3.38
C ALA A 210 36.57 -7.73 -3.10
N VAL A 211 36.61 -7.05 -1.95
CA VAL A 211 37.75 -6.25 -1.51
C VAL A 211 38.93 -7.15 -1.13
N GLU A 212 38.69 -8.23 -0.40
CA GLU A 212 39.73 -9.22 -0.06
C GLU A 212 40.32 -9.90 -1.29
N ASN A 213 39.50 -10.26 -2.28
CA ASN A 213 40.00 -10.79 -3.56
C ASN A 213 40.86 -9.77 -4.31
N LEU A 214 40.47 -8.49 -4.30
CA LEU A 214 41.28 -7.42 -4.88
C LEU A 214 42.64 -7.31 -4.17
N LYS A 215 42.66 -7.29 -2.83
CA LYS A 215 43.90 -7.25 -2.04
C LYS A 215 44.79 -8.47 -2.31
N SER A 216 44.21 -9.67 -2.37
CA SER A 216 44.93 -10.90 -2.67
C SER A 216 45.59 -10.84 -4.05
N ASP A 217 44.90 -10.28 -5.03
CA ASP A 217 45.42 -10.17 -6.39
C ASP A 217 46.44 -9.04 -6.52
N PHE A 218 46.32 -7.93 -5.75
CA PHE A 218 47.39 -6.92 -5.67
C PHE A 218 48.71 -7.53 -5.22
N ARG A 219 48.71 -8.39 -4.20
CA ARG A 219 49.93 -9.08 -3.71
C ARG A 219 50.60 -9.97 -4.74
N LYS A 220 49.85 -10.47 -5.73
CA LYS A 220 50.36 -11.39 -6.77
C LYS A 220 50.85 -10.65 -8.03
N MET A 221 50.76 -9.33 -8.08
CA MET A 221 51.17 -8.55 -9.25
C MET A 221 52.69 -8.35 -9.23
N SER A 222 53.34 -8.69 -10.33
CA SER A 222 54.81 -8.57 -10.46
C SER A 222 55.20 -7.51 -11.49
N PRO A 223 56.32 -6.81 -11.28
CA PRO A 223 56.87 -5.87 -12.27
C PRO A 223 57.29 -6.64 -13.54
N GLY A 224 56.84 -6.15 -14.71
CA GLY A 224 57.13 -6.75 -16.02
C GLY A 224 56.00 -7.56 -16.66
N LYS A 225 54.97 -8.00 -15.92
CA LYS A 225 53.81 -8.75 -16.44
C LYS A 225 52.62 -7.86 -16.80
N LYS A 226 52.86 -6.80 -17.60
CA LYS A 226 51.86 -5.76 -17.90
C LYS A 226 50.51 -6.30 -18.35
N GLN A 227 50.49 -7.25 -19.29
CA GLN A 227 49.23 -7.78 -19.85
C GLN A 227 48.45 -8.65 -18.86
N GLU A 228 49.11 -9.48 -18.06
CA GLU A 228 48.46 -10.32 -17.04
C GLU A 228 47.87 -9.46 -15.93
N ASN A 229 48.65 -8.50 -15.41
CA ASN A 229 48.21 -7.53 -14.41
C ASN A 229 47.03 -6.69 -14.93
N ALA A 230 47.11 -6.20 -16.17
CA ALA A 230 46.03 -5.42 -16.78
C ALA A 230 44.71 -6.22 -16.92
N LYS A 231 44.80 -7.52 -17.25
CA LYS A 231 43.63 -8.40 -17.36
C LYS A 231 42.96 -8.63 -16.01
N SER A 232 43.75 -8.85 -14.95
CA SER A 232 43.24 -8.99 -13.58
C SER A 232 42.59 -7.70 -13.09
N LEU A 233 43.28 -6.55 -13.24
CA LEU A 233 42.76 -5.23 -12.88
C LEU A 233 41.48 -4.86 -13.65
N ALA A 234 41.38 -5.22 -14.94
CA ALA A 234 40.16 -5.01 -15.72
C ALA A 234 38.99 -5.89 -15.25
N GLY A 235 39.25 -7.13 -14.86
CA GLY A 235 38.26 -8.04 -14.26
C GLY A 235 37.69 -7.47 -12.96
N HIS A 236 38.56 -7.00 -12.07
CA HIS A 236 38.17 -6.35 -10.82
C HIS A 236 37.42 -5.03 -11.06
N GLN A 237 37.84 -4.20 -12.03
CA GLN A 237 37.10 -2.97 -12.37
C GLN A 237 35.67 -3.28 -12.82
N LYS A 238 35.49 -4.33 -13.63
CA LYS A 238 34.16 -4.75 -14.10
C LYS A 238 33.30 -5.29 -12.96
N SER A 239 33.88 -6.11 -12.08
CA SER A 239 33.20 -6.69 -10.92
C SER A 239 32.81 -5.62 -9.89
N LEU A 240 33.79 -4.85 -9.39
CA LEU A 240 33.59 -3.79 -8.40
C LEU A 240 32.71 -2.67 -8.95
N GLY A 241 32.95 -2.23 -10.18
CA GLY A 241 32.11 -1.24 -10.84
C GLY A 241 30.69 -1.76 -11.11
N GLY A 242 30.51 -3.05 -11.35
CA GLY A 242 29.21 -3.69 -11.45
C GLY A 242 28.46 -3.65 -10.11
N LYS A 243 29.11 -4.06 -9.02
CA LYS A 243 28.55 -4.01 -7.65
C LYS A 243 28.22 -2.59 -7.21
N TRP A 244 29.08 -1.63 -7.51
CA TRP A 244 28.86 -0.22 -7.21
C TRP A 244 27.63 0.31 -7.95
N ARG A 245 27.47 0.01 -9.26
CA ARG A 245 26.30 0.43 -10.03
C ARG A 245 25.01 -0.20 -9.52
N GLN A 246 25.03 -1.50 -9.21
CA GLN A 246 23.85 -2.18 -8.69
C GLN A 246 23.37 -1.55 -7.38
N LYS A 247 24.28 -1.34 -6.41
CA LYS A 247 23.96 -0.68 -5.15
C LYS A 247 23.55 0.79 -5.33
N ALA A 248 24.16 1.50 -6.28
CA ALA A 248 23.78 2.88 -6.63
C ALA A 248 22.37 2.97 -7.24
N GLU A 249 22.02 2.06 -8.15
CA GLU A 249 20.70 2.04 -8.80
C GLU A 249 19.58 1.63 -7.85
N GLU A 250 19.81 0.63 -6.99
CA GLU A 250 18.81 0.13 -6.04
C GLU A 250 18.50 1.14 -4.93
N ASN A 251 19.53 1.81 -4.37
CA ASN A 251 19.38 2.55 -3.11
C ASN A 251 19.73 4.05 -3.17
N MET A 252 20.40 4.57 -4.21
CA MET A 252 20.97 5.93 -4.14
C MET A 252 20.88 6.80 -5.40
N LYS A 253 20.17 6.36 -6.45
CA LYS A 253 19.96 7.18 -7.66
C LYS A 253 19.42 8.59 -7.35
N SER A 254 18.60 8.73 -6.30
CA SER A 254 18.10 10.03 -5.84
C SER A 254 19.06 10.80 -4.91
N MET A 255 19.88 10.08 -4.13
CA MET A 255 20.80 10.67 -3.16
C MET A 255 22.01 11.29 -3.85
N MET A 256 22.59 10.62 -4.85
CA MET A 256 23.74 11.11 -5.62
C MET A 256 23.37 12.25 -6.58
N MET A 257 22.20 12.18 -7.24
CA MET A 257 21.73 13.24 -8.15
C MET A 257 21.45 14.57 -7.42
N LYS A 258 21.18 14.54 -6.11
CA LYS A 258 20.82 15.74 -5.34
C LYS A 258 21.93 16.28 -4.44
N ALA A 259 22.91 15.47 -4.05
CA ALA A 259 24.09 15.96 -3.34
C ALA A 259 24.82 17.05 -4.16
N ASP A 260 24.92 16.88 -5.48
CA ASP A 260 25.51 17.88 -6.40
C ASP A 260 24.62 19.12 -6.63
N GLN A 261 23.30 19.03 -6.37
CA GLN A 261 22.38 20.17 -6.45
C GLN A 261 22.30 20.96 -5.13
N ALA A 262 22.46 20.32 -3.98
CA ALA A 262 22.38 20.97 -2.67
C ALA A 262 23.57 21.91 -2.37
N GLN A 263 24.66 21.79 -3.13
CA GLN A 263 25.83 22.68 -3.04
C GLN A 263 25.70 23.92 -3.95
N LYS A 264 24.62 24.02 -4.72
CA LYS A 264 24.28 25.22 -5.49
C LYS A 264 23.05 25.89 -4.93
N PHE A 265 23.15 27.22 -4.84
CA PHE A 265 22.19 28.18 -4.31
C PHE A 265 22.12 28.31 -2.79
N GLY A 266 22.34 29.55 -2.33
CA GLY A 266 22.15 30.04 -0.96
C GLY A 266 20.70 30.01 -0.49
N GLY A 267 20.02 28.87 -0.64
CA GLY A 267 18.80 28.57 0.08
C GLY A 267 19.19 28.16 1.50
N MET A 268 18.96 29.06 2.45
CA MET A 268 18.86 28.70 3.85
C MET A 268 17.70 27.70 4.00
N SER A 269 17.97 26.41 3.74
CA SER A 269 17.01 25.34 3.98
C SER A 269 16.69 25.36 5.47
N LYS A 270 15.42 25.57 5.80
CA LYS A 270 14.87 25.67 7.15
C LYS A 270 15.02 24.40 8.00
N ASN A 271 15.79 23.40 7.58
CA ASN A 271 15.93 22.14 8.30
C ASN A 271 17.39 21.69 8.36
N ASP A 272 18.14 22.27 9.29
CA ASP A 272 19.48 21.80 9.68
C ASP A 272 19.47 20.32 10.09
N GLY A 273 18.33 19.82 10.62
CA GLY A 273 18.13 18.40 10.94
C GLY A 273 18.24 17.47 9.73
N MET A 274 17.59 17.78 8.60
CA MET A 274 17.69 16.95 7.39
C MET A 274 19.10 16.94 6.80
N LYS A 275 19.81 18.08 6.86
CA LYS A 275 21.22 18.15 6.42
C LYS A 275 22.10 17.27 7.30
N LYS A 276 21.90 17.31 8.62
CA LYS A 276 22.62 16.47 9.57
C LYS A 276 22.34 14.99 9.31
N TRP A 277 21.08 14.59 9.14
CA TRP A 277 20.69 13.21 8.81
C TRP A 277 21.30 12.74 7.49
N SER A 278 21.30 13.61 6.46
CA SER A 278 21.91 13.30 5.18
C SER A 278 23.42 13.10 5.32
N LYS A 279 24.10 13.95 6.08
CA LYS A 279 25.55 13.86 6.30
C LYS A 279 25.93 12.60 7.06
N GLU A 280 25.25 12.32 8.18
CA GLU A 280 25.50 11.11 8.96
C GLU A 280 25.26 9.85 8.11
N LEU A 281 24.19 9.83 7.30
CA LEU A 281 23.91 8.69 6.44
C LEU A 281 24.94 8.51 5.31
N GLN A 282 25.45 9.60 4.73
CA GLN A 282 26.58 9.55 3.78
C GLN A 282 27.84 8.98 4.41
N GLU A 283 28.07 9.28 5.70
CA GLU A 283 29.17 8.72 6.49
C GLU A 283 28.89 7.28 6.96
N GLY A 284 27.71 6.72 6.65
CA GLY A 284 27.31 5.38 7.07
C GLY A 284 26.84 5.29 8.52
N SER A 285 26.59 6.42 9.18
CA SER A 285 26.05 6.51 10.53
C SER A 285 24.53 6.69 10.53
N THR A 286 23.85 6.00 11.45
CA THR A 286 22.40 6.12 11.66
C THR A 286 22.05 6.74 13.01
N GLN A 287 23.03 7.26 13.76
CA GLN A 287 22.86 7.55 15.18
C GLN A 287 21.76 8.57 15.46
N SER A 288 21.74 9.72 14.77
CA SER A 288 20.70 10.73 14.98
C SER A 288 19.31 10.26 14.53
N LEU A 289 19.22 9.60 13.38
CA LEU A 289 17.95 9.09 12.85
C LEU A 289 17.38 7.96 13.74
N THR A 290 18.24 7.09 14.25
CA THR A 290 17.82 6.02 15.18
C THR A 290 17.29 6.63 16.47
N LYS A 291 17.99 7.65 17.01
CA LYS A 291 17.56 8.39 18.18
C LYS A 291 16.19 9.07 17.98
N GLU A 292 15.96 9.70 16.84
CA GLU A 292 14.65 10.30 16.53
C GLU A 292 13.54 9.24 16.42
N MET A 293 13.83 8.05 15.91
CA MET A 293 12.88 6.92 15.92
C MET A 293 12.64 6.36 17.33
N ASP A 294 13.66 6.32 18.19
CA ASP A 294 13.51 5.93 19.61
C ASP A 294 12.64 6.95 20.35
N GLU A 295 12.89 8.26 20.15
CA GLU A 295 12.07 9.34 20.70
C GLU A 295 10.62 9.24 20.20
N LEU A 296 10.40 8.93 18.92
CA LEU A 296 9.07 8.68 18.37
C LEU A 296 8.35 7.51 19.05
N GLN A 297 9.07 6.42 19.34
CA GLN A 297 8.50 5.28 20.06
C GLN A 297 8.16 5.63 21.50
N GLU A 298 9.01 6.38 22.19
CA GLU A 298 8.70 6.90 23.52
C GLU A 298 7.47 7.82 23.49
N GLN A 299 7.37 8.71 22.50
CA GLN A 299 6.23 9.60 22.33
C GLN A 299 4.95 8.81 22.04
N LEU A 300 5.00 7.75 21.21
CA LEU A 300 3.89 6.83 20.98
C LEU A 300 3.48 6.11 22.28
N GLN A 301 4.43 5.67 23.10
CA GLN A 301 4.13 5.09 24.42
C GLN A 301 3.49 6.09 25.39
N ARG A 302 3.97 7.34 25.40
CA ARG A 302 3.36 8.42 26.19
C ARG A 302 1.94 8.71 25.70
N LEU A 303 1.71 8.71 24.38
CA LEU A 303 0.40 8.92 23.77
C LEU A 303 -0.61 7.83 24.17
N MET A 304 -0.16 6.59 24.36
CA MET A 304 -1.01 5.50 24.89
C MET A 304 -1.42 5.72 26.33
N LYS A 305 -0.54 6.30 27.16
CA LYS A 305 -0.74 6.46 28.62
C LYS A 305 -1.39 7.79 28.99
N GLU A 306 -1.32 8.79 28.10
CA GLU A 306 -1.85 10.12 28.35
C GLU A 306 -3.39 10.12 28.35
N THR A 307 -3.96 10.55 29.47
CA THR A 307 -5.42 10.59 29.68
C THR A 307 -6.02 11.95 29.34
N ASP A 308 -5.22 13.02 29.36
CA ASP A 308 -5.66 14.38 29.07
C ASP A 308 -5.92 14.58 27.55
N PRO A 309 -7.15 14.94 27.12
CA PRO A 309 -7.49 15.06 25.71
C PRO A 309 -6.67 16.14 24.98
N VAL A 310 -6.31 17.24 25.64
CA VAL A 310 -5.59 18.35 24.99
C VAL A 310 -4.11 18.00 24.81
N LYS A 311 -3.49 17.39 25.83
CA LYS A 311 -2.10 16.93 25.74
C LYS A 311 -1.96 15.78 24.76
N ARG A 312 -2.90 14.85 24.77
CA ARG A 312 -2.96 13.72 23.85
C ARG A 312 -3.03 14.19 22.40
N GLU A 313 -3.88 15.17 22.09
CA GLU A 313 -3.99 15.72 20.74
C GLU A 313 -2.72 16.48 20.31
N LYS A 314 -2.12 17.29 21.21
CA LYS A 314 -0.84 17.96 20.94
C LYS A 314 0.27 16.96 20.63
N LEU A 315 0.42 15.94 21.47
CA LEU A 315 1.43 14.88 21.31
C LEU A 315 1.21 14.09 20.02
N ARG A 316 -0.05 13.80 19.67
CA ARG A 316 -0.40 13.15 18.39
C ARG A 316 0.05 13.99 17.19
N ASN A 317 -0.21 15.30 17.22
CA ASN A 317 0.18 16.20 16.14
C ASN A 317 1.71 16.32 16.03
N GLU A 318 2.43 16.29 17.15
CA GLU A 318 3.89 16.27 17.17
C GLU A 318 4.45 14.98 16.55
N ILE A 319 3.93 13.82 16.96
CA ILE A 319 4.29 12.51 16.40
C ILE A 319 4.01 12.48 14.90
N GLN A 320 2.84 12.96 14.46
CA GLN A 320 2.47 13.00 13.05
C GLN A 320 3.43 13.89 12.25
N LYS A 321 3.84 15.04 12.81
CA LYS A 321 4.79 15.95 12.17
C LYS A 321 6.16 15.28 12.02
N LYS A 322 6.68 14.68 13.10
CA LYS A 322 7.97 13.96 13.09
C LYS A 322 7.93 12.78 12.09
N LEU A 323 6.89 11.95 12.11
CA LEU A 323 6.74 10.84 11.16
C LEU A 323 6.70 11.32 9.70
N LYS A 324 6.01 12.43 9.42
CA LYS A 324 5.96 13.02 8.07
C LYS A 324 7.31 13.58 7.64
N GLU A 325 8.04 14.21 8.55
CA GLU A 325 9.37 14.74 8.29
C GLU A 325 10.35 13.60 7.94
N MET A 326 10.31 12.50 8.70
CA MET A 326 11.13 11.33 8.43
C MET A 326 10.70 10.60 7.14
N GLU A 327 9.40 10.55 6.84
CA GLU A 327 8.89 9.98 5.58
C GLU A 327 9.37 10.81 4.38
N SER A 328 9.32 12.15 4.48
CA SER A 328 9.87 13.03 3.45
C SER A 328 11.37 12.85 3.29
N PHE A 329 12.12 12.69 4.38
CA PHE A 329 13.55 12.43 4.32
C PHE A 329 13.85 11.09 3.63
N ALA A 330 13.15 10.02 4.01
CA ALA A 330 13.28 8.71 3.40
C ALA A 330 12.94 8.72 1.90
N ARG A 331 11.91 9.47 1.51
CA ARG A 331 11.48 9.54 0.11
C ARG A 331 12.36 10.45 -0.74
N GLU A 332 12.76 11.60 -0.21
CA GLU A 332 13.38 12.66 -1.00
C GLU A 332 14.91 12.64 -0.97
N GLN A 333 15.51 12.28 0.16
CA GLN A 333 16.95 12.29 0.37
C GLN A 333 17.56 10.90 0.22
N THR A 334 16.99 9.89 0.86
CA THR A 334 17.55 8.51 0.79
C THR A 334 17.01 7.71 -0.38
N GLY A 335 15.82 8.04 -0.90
CA GLY A 335 15.17 7.26 -1.96
C GLY A 335 14.62 5.91 -1.50
N SER A 336 14.66 5.62 -0.20
CA SER A 336 14.19 4.35 0.36
C SER A 336 12.66 4.30 0.40
N LYS A 337 12.07 3.72 -0.66
CA LYS A 337 10.63 3.41 -0.72
C LYS A 337 10.17 2.53 0.46
N PRO A 338 10.92 1.48 0.88
CA PRO A 338 10.51 0.63 1.99
C PRO A 338 10.43 1.38 3.33
N MET A 339 11.44 2.21 3.64
CA MET A 339 11.48 3.02 4.85
C MET A 339 10.35 4.07 4.87
N ALA A 340 10.15 4.79 3.76
CA ALA A 340 9.06 5.74 3.63
C ALA A 340 7.68 5.07 3.79
N ALA A 341 7.51 3.87 3.21
CA ALA A 341 6.28 3.09 3.36
C ALA A 341 6.05 2.62 4.80
N ALA A 342 7.09 2.21 5.52
CA ALA A 342 6.99 1.82 6.93
C ALA A 342 6.55 3.01 7.82
N LEU A 343 7.16 4.19 7.63
CA LEU A 343 6.77 5.42 8.34
C LEU A 343 5.34 5.86 8.00
N LYS A 344 4.93 5.72 6.74
CA LYS A 344 3.55 5.98 6.31
C LYS A 344 2.55 5.01 6.95
N ARG A 345 2.91 3.71 7.05
CA ARG A 345 2.09 2.72 7.77
C ARG A 345 1.96 3.07 9.24
N ALA A 346 3.06 3.47 9.90
CA ALA A 346 3.02 3.92 11.30
C ALA A 346 2.04 5.09 11.50
N MET A 347 2.06 6.11 10.62
CA MET A 347 1.09 7.21 10.66
C MET A 347 -0.35 6.73 10.50
N LYS A 348 -0.59 5.83 9.54
CA LYS A 348 -1.93 5.31 9.27
C LYS A 348 -2.46 4.46 10.42
N GLN A 349 -1.63 3.59 10.98
CA GLN A 349 -1.95 2.76 12.15
C GLN A 349 -2.27 3.63 13.37
N MET A 350 -1.51 4.70 13.58
CA MET A 350 -1.81 5.70 14.61
C MET A 350 -3.17 6.38 14.39
N GLN A 351 -3.54 6.73 13.16
CA GLN A 351 -4.86 7.31 12.84
C GLN A 351 -6.00 6.30 13.01
N MET A 352 -5.75 5.03 12.67
CA MET A 352 -6.73 3.95 12.85
C MET A 352 -7.05 3.67 14.33
N ALA A 353 -6.19 4.06 15.26
CA ALA A 353 -6.48 3.99 16.70
C ALA A 353 -7.72 4.81 17.13
N GLN A 354 -8.23 5.69 16.27
CA GLN A 354 -9.45 6.47 16.49
C GLN A 354 -10.70 5.87 15.83
N SER A 355 -10.54 4.83 15.01
CA SER A 355 -11.67 4.19 14.32
C SER A 355 -12.44 3.27 15.27
N LYS A 356 -13.77 3.21 15.11
CA LYS A 356 -14.59 2.28 15.87
C LYS A 356 -14.30 0.86 15.36
N GLY A 357 -14.07 -0.09 16.26
CA GLY A 357 -13.81 -1.49 15.92
C GLY A 357 -12.35 -1.95 16.00
N LEU A 358 -11.38 -1.05 16.24
CA LEU A 358 -10.02 -1.42 16.62
C LEU A 358 -9.72 -1.02 18.06
N SER A 359 -8.91 -1.83 18.74
CA SER A 359 -8.35 -1.42 20.02
C SER A 359 -7.27 -0.35 19.79
N PRO A 360 -7.34 0.83 20.45
CA PRO A 360 -6.33 1.87 20.28
C PRO A 360 -4.93 1.38 20.64
N GLU A 361 -4.82 0.55 21.68
CA GLU A 361 -3.57 -0.04 22.15
C GLU A 361 -2.89 -0.91 21.08
N GLU A 362 -3.65 -1.79 20.41
CA GLU A 362 -3.10 -2.62 19.33
C GLU A 362 -2.64 -1.74 18.16
N ALA A 363 -3.43 -0.74 17.78
CA ALA A 363 -3.08 0.17 16.69
C ALA A 363 -1.78 0.96 16.98
N PHE A 364 -1.59 1.45 18.20
CA PHE A 364 -0.34 2.11 18.60
C PHE A 364 0.85 1.15 18.68
N LYS A 365 0.65 -0.07 19.17
CA LYS A 365 1.70 -1.10 19.20
C LYS A 365 2.17 -1.47 17.79
N GLU A 366 1.24 -1.66 16.86
CA GLU A 366 1.59 -1.93 15.45
C GLU A 366 2.26 -0.72 14.79
N ALA A 367 1.87 0.51 15.16
CA ALA A 367 2.58 1.71 14.72
C ALA A 367 4.05 1.72 15.19
N MET A 368 4.31 1.29 16.43
CA MET A 368 5.68 1.10 16.93
C MET A 368 6.44 0.01 16.17
N GLU A 369 5.80 -1.13 15.86
CA GLU A 369 6.39 -2.19 15.03
C GLU A 369 6.75 -1.67 13.62
N SER A 370 5.93 -0.78 13.05
CA SER A 370 6.23 -0.12 11.77
C SER A 370 7.40 0.88 11.88
N VAL A 371 7.57 1.55 13.01
CA VAL A 371 8.76 2.39 13.28
C VAL A 371 10.01 1.51 13.44
N ASP A 372 9.93 0.38 14.13
CA ASP A 372 11.05 -0.57 14.22
C ASP A 372 11.44 -1.14 12.86
N LEU A 373 10.45 -1.43 12.00
CA LEU A 373 10.72 -1.80 10.62
C LEU A 373 11.48 -0.68 9.89
N ALA A 374 11.08 0.59 10.07
CA ALA A 374 11.80 1.72 9.48
C ALA A 374 13.25 1.83 10.00
N LYS A 375 13.53 1.46 11.26
CA LYS A 375 14.92 1.38 11.79
C LYS A 375 15.74 0.30 11.09
N LEU A 376 15.16 -0.88 10.85
CA LEU A 376 15.86 -1.96 10.14
C LEU A 376 16.15 -1.57 8.68
N GLU A 377 15.18 -0.99 7.98
CA GLU A 377 15.39 -0.48 6.62
C GLU A 377 16.43 0.65 6.61
N LEU A 378 16.47 1.51 7.63
CA LEU A 378 17.51 2.52 7.78
C LEU A 378 18.91 1.91 7.96
N LYS A 379 19.04 0.85 8.75
CA LYS A 379 20.31 0.11 8.88
C LYS A 379 20.76 -0.47 7.54
N GLU A 380 19.86 -1.03 6.74
CA GLU A 380 20.17 -1.54 5.40
C GLU A 380 20.65 -0.44 4.45
N VAL A 381 20.02 0.75 4.51
CA VAL A 381 20.46 1.92 3.74
C VAL A 381 21.85 2.39 4.19
N ALA A 382 22.11 2.45 5.49
CA ALA A 382 23.43 2.85 6.00
C ALA A 382 24.53 1.83 5.66
N GLN A 383 24.23 0.53 5.74
CA GLN A 383 25.16 -0.51 5.30
C GLN A 383 25.45 -0.39 3.81
N SER A 384 24.44 -0.09 3.00
CA SER A 384 24.62 0.17 1.57
C SER A 384 25.50 1.40 1.31
N ALA A 385 25.39 2.45 2.12
CA ALA A 385 26.24 3.63 2.03
C ALA A 385 27.71 3.31 2.38
N LYS A 386 27.96 2.54 3.46
CA LYS A 386 29.32 2.07 3.81
C LYS A 386 29.94 1.21 2.72
N ASP A 387 29.19 0.23 2.24
CA ASP A 387 29.59 -0.66 1.15
C ASP A 387 29.98 0.12 -0.11
N MET A 388 29.21 1.16 -0.45
CA MET A 388 29.50 2.02 -1.60
C MET A 388 30.81 2.79 -1.42
N LYS A 389 31.03 3.39 -0.25
CA LYS A 389 32.27 4.10 0.06
C LYS A 389 33.49 3.17 -0.05
N LYS A 390 33.37 1.94 0.45
CA LYS A 390 34.42 0.91 0.31
C LYS A 390 34.66 0.48 -1.13
N LEU A 391 33.61 0.35 -1.93
CA LEU A 391 33.75 0.08 -3.37
C LEU A 391 34.41 1.26 -4.12
N GLU A 392 34.13 2.50 -3.72
CA GLU A 392 34.80 3.70 -4.27
C GLU A 392 36.29 3.74 -3.92
N GLU A 393 36.64 3.50 -2.65
CA GLU A 393 38.01 3.36 -2.18
C GLU A 393 38.74 2.26 -3.00
N ALA A 394 38.15 1.06 -3.11
CA ALA A 394 38.71 -0.04 -3.88
C ALA A 394 38.90 0.29 -5.37
N LEU A 395 37.92 0.97 -6.00
CA LEU A 395 38.02 1.41 -7.39
C LEU A 395 39.10 2.47 -7.58
N LYS A 396 39.27 3.40 -6.62
CA LYS A 396 40.33 4.42 -6.65
C LYS A 396 41.71 3.78 -6.57
N VAL A 397 41.92 2.85 -5.63
CA VAL A 397 43.17 2.08 -5.51
C VAL A 397 43.45 1.29 -6.78
N LEU A 398 42.44 0.63 -7.34
CA LEU A 398 42.55 -0.10 -8.61
C LEU A 398 42.98 0.81 -9.76
N GLN A 399 42.48 2.05 -9.83
CA GLN A 399 42.92 3.00 -10.84
C GLN A 399 44.38 3.41 -10.67
N MET A 400 44.84 3.59 -9.43
CA MET A 400 46.26 3.87 -9.15
C MET A 400 47.14 2.69 -9.53
N ALA A 401 46.71 1.47 -9.22
CA ALA A 401 47.38 0.24 -9.66
C ALA A 401 47.46 0.14 -11.19
N LYS A 402 46.40 0.52 -11.93
CA LYS A 402 46.45 0.57 -13.41
C LYS A 402 47.50 1.55 -13.92
N LYS A 403 47.56 2.76 -13.34
CA LYS A 403 48.57 3.77 -13.71
C LYS A 403 50.00 3.29 -13.41
N ALA A 404 50.21 2.63 -12.27
CA ALA A 404 51.49 2.03 -11.93
C ALA A 404 51.86 0.88 -12.88
N ASN A 405 50.89 0.07 -13.31
CA ASN A 405 51.09 -1.01 -14.29
C ASN A 405 51.48 -0.51 -15.67
N ASP A 406 50.83 0.58 -16.14
CA ASP A 406 51.14 1.20 -17.43
C ASP A 406 52.62 1.66 -17.48
N LYS A 407 53.14 2.08 -16.33
CA LYS A 407 54.54 2.49 -16.12
C LYS A 407 55.51 1.33 -15.80
N SER A 408 55.08 0.07 -15.87
CA SER A 408 55.86 -1.13 -15.51
C SER A 408 56.28 -1.27 -14.05
N ALA A 409 55.92 -0.32 -13.19
CA ALA A 409 56.38 -0.25 -11.80
C ALA A 409 55.45 -0.96 -10.81
N LEU A 410 54.45 -1.70 -11.30
CA LEU A 410 53.50 -2.37 -10.41
C LEU A 410 54.14 -3.58 -9.74
N ASP A 411 54.56 -3.38 -8.50
CA ASP A 411 55.07 -4.42 -7.62
C ASP A 411 54.15 -4.57 -6.41
N GLY A 412 53.50 -5.73 -6.32
CA GLY A 412 52.63 -6.13 -5.22
C GLY A 412 53.38 -6.73 -4.04
N GLU A 413 54.63 -7.14 -4.22
CA GLU A 413 55.49 -7.72 -3.17
C GLU A 413 56.31 -6.65 -2.44
N ALA A 414 56.42 -5.44 -3.01
CA ALA A 414 57.15 -4.30 -2.42
C ALA A 414 56.61 -3.82 -1.06
N CYS A 415 55.42 -4.28 -0.63
CA CYS A 415 54.85 -3.95 0.67
C CYS A 415 54.57 -5.22 1.49
N GLU A 416 55.54 -5.64 2.31
CA GLU A 416 55.43 -6.83 3.18
C GLU A 416 54.31 -6.74 4.23
N ASN A 417 53.79 -5.53 4.53
CA ASN A 417 52.78 -5.28 5.58
C ASN A 417 51.46 -4.64 5.12
N CYS A 418 51.18 -4.52 3.81
CA CYS A 418 49.94 -3.90 3.33
C CYS A 418 48.72 -4.81 3.59
N MET A 419 47.90 -4.46 4.58
CA MET A 419 46.69 -5.19 5.00
C MET A 419 45.40 -4.41 4.67
N THR A 420 45.48 -3.09 4.60
CA THR A 420 44.35 -2.20 4.29
C THR A 420 44.42 -1.71 2.85
N LEU A 421 43.29 -1.22 2.32
CA LEU A 421 43.29 -0.55 1.00
C LEU A 421 44.09 0.76 1.02
N GLU A 422 44.18 1.41 2.19
CA GLU A 422 44.92 2.65 2.41
C GLU A 422 46.43 2.42 2.27
N ASP A 423 46.95 1.29 2.79
CA ASP A 423 48.36 0.93 2.66
C ASP A 423 48.76 0.76 1.18
N TYR A 424 47.90 0.16 0.36
CA TYR A 424 48.12 0.05 -1.09
C TYR A 424 47.96 1.39 -1.82
N GLU A 425 47.09 2.28 -1.34
CA GLU A 425 46.97 3.64 -1.87
C GLU A 425 48.27 4.43 -1.67
N GLU A 426 48.83 4.40 -0.46
CA GLU A 426 50.11 5.06 -0.14
C GLU A 426 51.25 4.47 -0.96
N LEU A 427 51.34 3.15 -1.05
CA LEU A 427 52.35 2.46 -1.84
C LEU A 427 52.31 2.87 -3.33
N TYR A 428 51.12 2.88 -3.94
CA TYR A 428 50.99 3.30 -5.34
C TYR A 428 51.19 4.81 -5.54
N ALA A 429 50.89 5.63 -4.52
CA ALA A 429 51.16 7.06 -4.55
C ALA A 429 52.67 7.36 -4.44
N GLU A 430 53.38 6.67 -3.56
CA GLU A 430 54.85 6.77 -3.38
C GLU A 430 55.58 6.31 -4.64
N MET A 431 55.19 5.17 -5.22
CA MET A 431 55.72 4.71 -6.50
C MET A 431 55.47 5.71 -7.65
N MET A 432 54.39 6.49 -7.60
CA MET A 432 54.15 7.56 -8.58
C MET A 432 54.89 8.87 -8.25
N GLY A 433 55.28 9.11 -7.00
CA GLY A 433 56.01 10.28 -6.52
C GLY A 433 57.53 10.18 -6.66
N ASP A 434 58.10 9.00 -6.45
CA ASP A 434 59.54 8.72 -6.60
C ASP A 434 59.99 8.52 -8.06
N MET A 435 59.06 8.55 -9.01
CA MET A 435 59.39 8.57 -10.43
C MET A 435 59.71 9.99 -10.89
N GLN A 436 61.00 10.30 -10.89
CA GLN A 436 61.60 11.46 -11.53
C GLN A 436 61.11 11.59 -12.98
N GLY A 437 60.45 12.71 -13.30
CA GLY A 437 59.96 12.96 -14.65
C GLY A 437 61.10 12.98 -15.66
N GLU A 438 60.97 12.23 -16.75
CA GLU A 438 61.78 12.42 -17.96
C GLU A 438 61.44 13.79 -18.55
N GLY A 439 62.15 14.82 -18.10
CA GLY A 439 62.09 16.16 -18.67
C GLY A 439 62.79 16.19 -20.02
N THR A 440 62.03 16.23 -21.12
CA THR A 440 62.55 16.60 -22.44
C THR A 440 62.45 18.11 -22.65
N GLY A 441 63.15 18.89 -21.83
CA GLY A 441 63.20 20.35 -21.93
C GLY A 441 64.64 20.85 -21.84
N ASN A 442 65.30 21.03 -22.97
CA ASN A 442 66.50 21.86 -23.03
C ASN A 442 66.09 23.34 -22.96
N GLU A 443 66.85 24.15 -22.21
CA GLU A 443 66.70 25.60 -22.16
C GLU A 443 67.03 26.21 -23.53
N GLY A 444 66.01 26.70 -24.24
CA GLY A 444 66.18 27.54 -25.41
C GLY A 444 66.25 29.01 -25.02
N GLN A 445 67.43 29.63 -25.11
CA GLN A 445 67.58 31.08 -25.13
C GLN A 445 67.36 31.59 -26.57
N GLY A 446 66.28 32.34 -26.78
CA GLY A 446 66.02 33.05 -28.02
C GLY A 446 65.31 34.37 -27.73
N GLY A 447 66.07 35.46 -27.70
CA GLY A 447 65.53 36.82 -27.65
C GLY A 447 64.95 37.18 -29.01
N GLY A 448 63.64 37.41 -29.07
CA GLY A 448 62.98 37.91 -30.27
C GLY A 448 63.05 39.43 -30.32
N ASP A 449 63.79 39.97 -31.29
CA ASP A 449 63.65 41.36 -31.71
C ASP A 449 62.41 41.51 -32.61
N LYS A 450 61.73 42.66 -32.50
CA LYS A 450 60.59 43.01 -33.34
C LYS A 450 61.08 43.42 -34.73
N VAL A 451 60.53 42.78 -35.76
CA VAL A 451 60.66 43.20 -37.16
C VAL A 451 59.37 43.94 -37.54
N ASP A 452 59.49 45.12 -38.15
CA ASP A 452 58.36 45.88 -38.66
C ASP A 452 57.77 45.19 -39.89
N GLU A 453 56.44 44.98 -39.90
CA GLU A 453 55.71 44.42 -41.04
C GLU A 453 55.42 45.53 -42.07
N ASP A 454 55.94 45.37 -43.29
CA ASP A 454 55.64 46.23 -44.45
C ASP A 454 54.60 45.53 -45.34
N ASP A 455 53.35 46.00 -45.27
CA ASP A 455 52.15 45.46 -45.96
C ASP A 455 52.13 45.69 -47.49
N LYS A 456 53.25 46.06 -48.11
CA LYS A 456 53.30 46.43 -49.53
C LYS A 456 53.73 45.32 -50.49
N VAL A 457 53.88 44.08 -50.02
CA VAL A 457 54.27 42.95 -50.89
C VAL A 457 53.03 42.19 -51.36
N GLU A 458 52.66 42.36 -52.63
CA GLU A 458 51.65 41.54 -53.30
C GLU A 458 52.15 40.09 -53.41
N THR A 459 51.52 39.17 -52.68
CA THR A 459 51.82 37.73 -52.75
C THR A 459 50.87 37.03 -53.72
N GLY A 460 51.45 36.28 -54.67
CA GLY A 460 50.76 35.62 -55.78
C GLY A 460 50.00 34.33 -55.42
N PHE A 461 49.09 34.38 -54.44
CA PHE A 461 48.23 33.24 -54.12
C PHE A 461 47.02 33.15 -55.06
N LYS A 462 46.77 31.95 -55.62
CA LYS A 462 45.53 31.63 -56.36
C LYS A 462 44.57 30.87 -55.45
N THR A 463 43.34 31.37 -55.35
CA THR A 463 42.28 30.74 -54.57
C THR A 463 41.59 29.64 -55.37
N GLU A 464 41.74 28.38 -54.97
CA GLU A 464 40.87 27.28 -55.43
C GLU A 464 39.84 26.92 -54.34
N LYS A 465 38.56 26.83 -54.73
CA LYS A 465 37.47 26.34 -53.87
C LYS A 465 36.94 25.02 -54.41
N SER A 466 37.21 23.93 -53.70
CA SER A 466 36.51 22.66 -53.92
C SER A 466 35.11 22.70 -53.27
N LYS A 467 34.07 22.31 -54.00
CA LYS A 467 32.71 22.14 -53.45
C LYS A 467 32.62 20.79 -52.73
N SER A 468 32.53 20.80 -51.40
CA SER A 468 32.15 19.63 -50.62
C SER A 468 30.62 19.52 -50.51
N ALA A 469 30.09 18.31 -50.67
CA ALA A 469 28.67 18.01 -50.46
C ALA A 469 28.36 18.01 -48.96
N ILE A 470 27.46 18.91 -48.53
CA ILE A 470 27.07 19.08 -47.14
C ILE A 470 25.98 18.04 -46.79
N THR A 471 26.33 17.01 -46.05
CA THR A 471 25.37 16.24 -45.23
C THR A 471 25.16 16.93 -43.89
N ALA A 472 23.90 17.03 -43.45
CA ALA A 472 23.49 17.78 -42.26
C ALA A 472 24.07 17.18 -40.95
N GLY A 473 25.25 17.64 -40.56
CA GLY A 473 25.85 17.42 -39.25
C GLY A 473 25.51 18.55 -38.27
N LYS A 474 25.45 18.21 -36.98
CA LYS A 474 25.22 19.13 -35.85
C LYS A 474 26.11 20.37 -35.97
N VAL A 475 25.50 21.56 -35.85
CA VAL A 475 26.18 22.85 -35.87
C VAL A 475 27.15 22.93 -34.69
N LEU A 476 28.45 22.82 -34.95
CA LEU A 476 29.51 22.94 -33.93
C LEU A 476 30.02 24.39 -33.76
N LEU A 477 29.65 25.30 -34.67
CA LEU A 477 30.08 26.68 -34.61
C LEU A 477 29.05 27.61 -35.26
N SER A 478 28.57 28.62 -34.53
CA SER A 478 27.77 29.73 -35.08
C SER A 478 28.57 31.02 -34.97
N PHE A 479 28.89 31.65 -36.08
CA PHE A 479 29.41 33.02 -36.07
C PHE A 479 28.24 34.00 -35.88
N LYS A 480 28.22 34.71 -34.75
CA LYS A 480 27.37 35.89 -34.57
C LYS A 480 28.23 37.13 -34.80
N SER A 481 27.95 37.84 -35.90
CA SER A 481 28.52 39.17 -36.14
C SER A 481 28.00 40.17 -35.11
N LYS A 482 28.82 41.16 -34.79
CA LYS A 482 28.60 42.21 -33.80
C LYS A 482 27.53 43.21 -34.28
N GLY A 483 26.26 42.79 -34.29
CA GLY A 483 25.12 43.71 -34.24
C GLY A 483 24.82 44.02 -32.78
N LEU A 484 24.50 45.29 -32.45
CA LEU A 484 24.14 45.70 -31.09
C LEU A 484 22.98 44.82 -30.57
N SER A 485 23.29 43.91 -29.66
CA SER A 485 22.29 43.29 -28.79
C SER A 485 22.17 44.13 -27.52
N ASP A 486 20.94 44.36 -27.09
CA ASP A 486 20.65 45.07 -25.84
C ASP A 486 21.37 44.41 -24.66
N SER A 487 21.98 45.26 -23.82
CA SER A 487 22.85 44.91 -22.70
C SER A 487 22.08 44.22 -21.57
N GLY A 488 21.66 42.97 -21.80
CA GLY A 488 20.94 42.15 -20.83
C GLY A 488 20.58 40.76 -21.34
N GLU A 489 20.23 40.63 -22.62
CA GLU A 489 19.83 39.34 -23.20
C GLU A 489 21.01 38.39 -23.45
N ALA A 490 22.17 38.94 -23.85
CA ALA A 490 23.37 38.13 -24.07
C ALA A 490 23.86 37.43 -22.77
N LYS A 491 23.75 38.11 -21.62
CA LYS A 491 24.16 37.57 -20.32
C LYS A 491 23.19 36.49 -19.82
N LYS A 492 21.88 36.69 -20.05
CA LYS A 492 20.84 35.68 -19.74
C LYS A 492 20.98 34.43 -20.60
N ASN A 493 21.23 34.59 -21.90
CA ASN A 493 21.38 33.45 -22.83
C ASN A 493 22.67 32.67 -22.56
N TYR A 494 23.78 33.34 -22.23
CA TYR A 494 25.03 32.67 -21.83
C TYR A 494 24.85 31.87 -20.53
N ASN A 495 24.26 32.47 -19.49
CA ASN A 495 24.02 31.78 -18.22
C ASN A 495 23.08 30.58 -18.39
N LYS A 496 22.05 30.70 -19.23
CA LYS A 496 21.12 29.61 -19.53
C LYS A 496 21.81 28.46 -20.28
N LEU A 497 22.55 28.76 -21.35
CA LEU A 497 23.37 27.78 -22.08
C LEU A 497 24.40 27.09 -21.17
N PHE A 498 25.04 27.85 -20.27
CA PHE A 498 26.01 27.31 -19.33
C PHE A 498 25.35 26.39 -18.28
N THR A 499 24.14 26.74 -17.83
CA THR A 499 23.36 25.91 -16.90
C THR A 499 22.92 24.61 -17.57
N ASP A 500 22.42 24.69 -18.80
CA ASP A 500 22.01 23.55 -19.61
C ASP A 500 23.22 22.63 -19.94
N LEU A 501 24.39 23.21 -20.22
CA LEU A 501 25.62 22.48 -20.48
C LEU A 501 26.17 21.80 -19.22
N LYS A 502 26.01 22.42 -18.04
CA LYS A 502 26.39 21.83 -16.75
C LYS A 502 25.44 20.71 -16.32
N GLN A 503 24.14 20.85 -16.61
CA GLN A 503 23.14 19.80 -16.40
C GLN A 503 23.38 18.61 -17.34
N GLY A 504 23.63 18.88 -18.63
CA GLY A 504 24.01 17.86 -19.60
C GLY A 504 25.36 17.19 -19.30
N MET A 505 26.32 17.91 -18.70
CA MET A 505 27.60 17.35 -18.26
C MET A 505 27.42 16.41 -17.06
N SER A 506 26.63 16.77 -16.05
CA SER A 506 26.32 15.86 -14.93
C SER A 506 25.60 14.60 -15.40
N GLU A 507 24.74 14.73 -16.41
CA GLU A 507 24.05 13.61 -17.04
C GLU A 507 25.01 12.74 -17.88
N ALA A 508 25.91 13.37 -18.64
CA ALA A 508 26.93 12.70 -19.45
C ALA A 508 28.03 12.03 -18.59
N ILE A 509 28.46 12.61 -17.47
CA ILE A 509 29.42 11.99 -16.53
C ILE A 509 28.84 10.72 -15.90
N MET A 510 27.52 10.66 -15.73
CA MET A 510 26.81 9.48 -15.20
C MET A 510 26.53 8.43 -16.29
N GLN A 511 26.42 8.86 -17.56
CA GLN A 511 26.07 8.01 -18.69
C GLN A 511 27.31 7.47 -19.45
N GLU A 512 28.36 8.28 -19.57
CA GLU A 512 29.70 7.85 -19.98
C GLU A 512 30.38 7.19 -18.79
N GLN A 513 31.04 6.06 -19.01
CA GLN A 513 31.61 5.17 -18.00
C GLN A 513 32.87 5.76 -17.32
N ILE A 514 32.84 7.03 -16.93
CA ILE A 514 33.97 7.75 -16.35
C ILE A 514 34.02 7.42 -14.85
N PRO A 515 35.12 6.81 -14.37
CA PRO A 515 35.22 6.47 -12.96
C PRO A 515 35.26 7.72 -12.05
N PRO A 516 34.74 7.63 -10.80
CA PRO A 516 34.50 8.79 -9.93
C PRO A 516 35.72 9.66 -9.63
N GLY A 517 36.94 9.09 -9.62
CA GLY A 517 38.17 9.85 -9.37
C GLY A 517 38.45 10.98 -10.38
N TYR A 518 37.83 10.95 -11.56
CA TYR A 518 37.94 12.02 -12.56
C TYR A 518 36.82 13.06 -12.45
N HIS A 519 35.77 12.80 -11.68
CA HIS A 519 34.63 13.72 -11.55
C HIS A 519 35.08 15.03 -10.92
N ASP A 520 35.92 14.99 -9.89
CA ASP A 520 36.44 16.20 -9.24
C ASP A 520 37.40 17.00 -10.13
N GLY A 521 38.21 16.34 -10.95
CA GLY A 521 39.09 16.99 -11.92
C GLY A 521 38.33 17.70 -13.04
N ILE A 522 37.31 17.03 -13.58
CA ILE A 522 36.39 17.60 -14.57
C ILE A 522 35.62 18.79 -13.96
N LYS A 523 35.07 18.61 -12.75
CA LYS A 523 34.41 19.68 -12.00
C LYS A 523 35.33 20.88 -11.78
N ARG A 524 36.59 20.68 -11.36
CA ARG A 524 37.57 21.77 -11.18
C ARG A 524 37.88 22.48 -12.49
N TYR A 525 38.06 21.76 -13.60
CA TYR A 525 38.30 22.36 -14.91
C TYR A 525 37.15 23.29 -15.33
N PHE A 526 35.90 22.82 -15.25
CA PHE A 526 34.74 23.63 -15.65
C PHE A 526 34.42 24.76 -14.67
N ASN A 527 34.67 24.58 -13.36
CA ASN A 527 34.56 25.67 -12.38
C ASN A 527 35.69 26.70 -12.55
N SER A 528 36.86 26.33 -13.10
CA SER A 528 37.93 27.29 -13.39
C SER A 528 37.61 28.22 -14.57
N LEU A 529 36.76 27.76 -15.50
CA LEU A 529 36.23 28.59 -16.59
C LEU A 529 35.29 29.68 -16.09
N GLU A 530 34.56 29.42 -14.99
CA GLU A 530 33.71 30.40 -14.30
C GLU A 530 34.56 31.56 -13.74
N LYS A 531 35.65 31.21 -13.03
CA LYS A 531 36.56 32.19 -12.41
C LYS A 531 37.27 33.09 -13.44
N LYS A 532 37.70 32.52 -14.57
CA LYS A 532 38.29 33.29 -15.69
C LYS A 532 37.29 34.22 -16.39
N SER A 533 36.00 33.90 -16.36
CA SER A 533 34.96 34.73 -16.96
C SER A 533 34.55 35.91 -16.07
N GLU A 534 34.67 35.78 -14.75
CA GLU A 534 34.39 36.85 -13.79
C GLU A 534 35.53 37.87 -13.70
N GLU A 535 36.81 37.45 -13.80
CA GLU A 535 37.97 38.36 -13.83
C GLU A 535 38.00 39.28 -15.06
N ASN A 536 37.37 38.89 -16.17
CA ASN A 536 37.31 39.68 -17.40
C ASN A 536 36.05 40.56 -17.51
N ALA A 537 35.21 40.62 -16.47
CA ALA A 537 34.07 41.52 -16.43
C ALA A 537 34.52 42.93 -16.00
N PRO A 538 34.22 44.01 -16.74
CA PRO A 538 34.59 45.35 -16.33
C PRO A 538 33.92 45.65 -14.98
N GLN A 539 34.74 45.99 -13.98
CA GLN A 539 34.28 46.48 -12.68
C GLN A 539 33.42 47.73 -12.92
N LYS A 540 32.22 47.72 -12.34
CA LYS A 540 31.27 48.82 -12.42
C LYS A 540 31.67 49.99 -11.54
#